data_AF-A0A1F6RXE7-F1
#
_entry.id   AF-A0A1F6RXE7-F1
#
_cell.length_a   1.000
_cell.length_b   1.000
_cell.length_c   1.000
_cell.angle_alpha   90.00
_cell.angle_beta   90.00
_cell.angle_gamma   90.00
#
_symmetry.space_group_name_H-M   'P 1'
#
loop_
_entity.id
_entity.type
_entity.pdbx_description
1 polymer ?
#
loop_
_entity_poly.entity_id
_entity_poly.type
_entity_poly.pdbx_seq_one_letter_code
_entity_poly.pdbx_strand_id
1 'polypeptide(L)'
;MKTKMKKGFTLVELLVVIAIIGILAGIVLVSLQSAKNKAKLASFRSSAVSVNPAAMSCADEAQLDLTANGPADNICGTTTVENSVYPTLANGVCDGNTYTVAPTDATSADGQYVVDMTCTIAGTARLVHCTESGCTP
;
A
#
# COMPACT_ATOMS: atom_id res chain seq x y z
N MET A 1 7.62 -12.20 68.55
CA MET A 1 7.90 -11.82 67.15
C MET A 1 6.94 -12.60 66.25
N LYS A 2 5.91 -11.97 65.68
CA LYS A 2 4.91 -12.66 64.83
C LYS A 2 5.48 -12.84 63.42
N THR A 3 5.90 -14.05 63.07
CA THR A 3 6.35 -14.43 61.73
C THR A 3 5.16 -14.47 60.78
N LYS A 4 5.06 -13.50 59.85
CA LYS A 4 4.06 -13.53 58.78
C LYS A 4 4.40 -14.67 57.82
N MET A 5 3.50 -15.65 57.70
CA MET A 5 3.63 -16.70 56.68
C MET A 5 3.52 -16.05 55.29
N LYS A 6 4.55 -16.22 54.44
CA LYS A 6 4.51 -15.79 53.05
C LYS A 6 3.59 -16.73 52.27
N LYS A 7 2.49 -16.22 51.72
CA LYS A 7 1.66 -16.97 50.76
C LYS A 7 2.47 -17.14 49.47
N GLY A 8 2.75 -18.39 49.09
CA GLY A 8 3.33 -18.74 47.79
C GLY A 8 2.27 -18.77 46.71
N PHE A 9 2.67 -18.44 45.48
CA PHE A 9 1.83 -18.56 44.29
C PHE A 9 1.72 -20.05 43.90
N THR A 10 0.52 -20.53 43.60
CA THR A 10 0.34 -21.94 43.21
C THR A 10 0.68 -22.13 41.73
N LEU A 11 1.21 -23.31 41.38
CA LEU A 11 1.46 -23.67 39.99
C LEU A 11 0.17 -23.64 39.14
N VAL A 12 -0.97 -23.95 39.77
CA VAL A 12 -2.29 -23.93 39.11
C VAL A 12 -2.70 -22.50 38.75
N GLU A 13 -2.48 -21.53 39.64
CA GLU A 13 -2.75 -20.12 39.35
C GLU A 13 -1.92 -19.63 38.16
N LEU A 14 -0.65 -20.05 38.07
CA LEU A 14 0.22 -19.65 36.97
C LEU A 14 -0.23 -20.28 35.64
N LEU A 15 -0.67 -21.53 35.67
CA LEU A 15 -1.14 -22.26 34.48
C LEU A 15 -2.42 -21.63 33.90
N VAL A 16 -3.38 -21.25 34.75
CA VAL A 16 -4.61 -20.60 34.28
C VAL A 16 -4.31 -19.24 33.62
N VAL A 17 -3.36 -18.47 34.16
CA VAL A 17 -3.00 -17.16 33.60
C VAL A 17 -2.42 -17.29 32.19
N ILE A 18 -1.48 -18.21 31.97
CA ILE A 18 -0.90 -18.41 30.62
C ILE A 18 -1.95 -18.92 29.63
N ALA A 19 -2.92 -19.73 30.08
CA ALA A 19 -4.02 -20.20 29.24
C ALA A 19 -4.89 -19.04 28.77
N ILE A 20 -5.25 -18.11 29.68
CA ILE A 20 -6.05 -16.92 29.33
C ILE A 20 -5.28 -16.00 28.39
N ILE A 21 -3.99 -15.74 28.66
CA ILE A 21 -3.14 -14.92 27.78
C ILE A 21 -3.06 -15.54 26.37
N GLY A 22 -2.94 -16.87 26.28
CA GLY A 22 -2.92 -17.58 24.99
C GLY A 22 -4.19 -17.38 24.17
N ILE A 23 -5.36 -17.45 24.80
CA ILE A 23 -6.65 -17.22 24.13
C ILE A 23 -6.76 -15.77 23.64
N LEU A 24 -6.43 -14.80 24.50
CA LEU A 24 -6.48 -13.38 24.15
C LEU A 24 -5.51 -13.03 23.03
N ALA A 25 -4.30 -13.59 23.05
CA ALA A 25 -3.28 -13.39 22.02
C ALA A 25 -3.75 -13.91 20.64
N GLY A 26 -4.44 -15.06 20.60
CA GLY A 26 -4.97 -15.62 19.36
C GLY A 26 -5.97 -14.69 18.65
N ILE A 27 -6.91 -14.10 19.41
CA ILE A 27 -7.92 -13.18 18.86
C ILE A 27 -7.27 -11.91 18.30
N VAL A 28 -6.27 -11.37 19.01
CA VAL A 28 -5.54 -10.16 18.60
C VAL A 28 -4.76 -10.39 17.30
N LEU A 29 -4.20 -11.57 17.08
CA LEU A 29 -3.42 -11.87 15.89
C LEU A 29 -4.28 -11.78 14.60
N VAL A 30 -5.49 -12.33 14.63
CA VAL A 30 -6.42 -12.30 13.49
C VAL A 30 -6.86 -10.88 13.16
N SER A 31 -7.18 -10.07 14.17
CA SER A 31 -7.61 -8.68 13.96
C SER A 31 -6.46 -7.80 13.45
N LEU A 32 -5.23 -8.02 13.94
CA LEU A 32 -4.05 -7.30 13.50
C LEU A 32 -3.70 -7.57 12.03
N GLN A 33 -3.86 -8.80 11.54
CA GLN A 33 -3.59 -9.11 10.13
C GLN A 33 -4.50 -8.30 9.19
N SER A 34 -5.78 -8.17 9.53
CA SER A 34 -6.73 -7.36 8.76
C SER A 34 -6.39 -5.87 8.82
N ALA A 35 -6.01 -5.36 10.00
CA ALA A 35 -5.59 -3.97 10.17
C ALA A 35 -4.33 -3.65 9.35
N LYS A 36 -3.34 -4.54 9.34
CA LYS A 36 -2.12 -4.41 8.53
C LYS A 36 -2.43 -4.35 7.04
N ASN A 37 -3.32 -5.22 6.53
CA ASN A 37 -3.69 -5.22 5.11
C ASN A 37 -4.38 -3.90 4.71
N LYS A 38 -5.24 -3.34 5.59
CA LYS A 38 -5.86 -2.03 5.36
C LYS A 38 -4.83 -0.89 5.37
N ALA A 39 -3.86 -0.93 6.28
CA ALA A 39 -2.78 0.06 6.32
C ALA A 39 -1.90 0.00 5.06
N LYS A 40 -1.56 -1.20 4.58
CA LYS A 40 -0.85 -1.40 3.30
C LYS A 40 -1.62 -0.79 2.13
N LEU A 41 -2.93 -1.06 2.03
CA LEU A 41 -3.77 -0.49 0.97
C LEU A 41 -3.83 1.04 1.04
N ALA A 42 -3.93 1.62 2.23
CA ALA A 42 -3.89 3.07 2.41
C ALA A 42 -2.54 3.67 1.98
N SER A 43 -1.43 3.02 2.32
CA SER A 43 -0.09 3.42 1.87
C SER A 43 0.04 3.35 0.35
N PHE A 44 -0.44 2.26 -0.27
CA PHE A 44 -0.41 2.10 -1.73
C PHE A 44 -1.24 3.18 -2.42
N ARG A 45 -2.45 3.47 -1.92
CA ARG A 45 -3.29 4.56 -2.44
C ARG A 45 -2.60 5.91 -2.33
N SER A 46 -1.94 6.20 -1.20
CA SER A 46 -1.20 7.45 -1.03
C SER A 46 -0.08 7.59 -2.05
N SER A 47 0.64 6.50 -2.35
CA SER A 47 1.65 6.49 -3.42
C SER A 47 1.00 6.64 -4.79
N ALA A 48 -0.09 5.93 -5.08
CA ALA A 48 -0.75 6.02 -6.38
C ALA A 48 -1.26 7.43 -6.71
N VAL A 49 -1.82 8.14 -5.72
CA VAL A 49 -2.28 9.53 -5.88
C VAL A 49 -1.13 10.48 -6.24
N SER A 50 0.11 10.19 -5.85
CA SER A 50 1.25 11.04 -6.22
C SER A 50 1.62 10.95 -7.70
N VAL A 51 1.07 9.98 -8.45
CA VAL A 51 1.29 9.86 -9.90
C VAL A 51 0.48 10.91 -10.68
N ASN A 52 -0.70 11.31 -10.20
CA ASN A 52 -1.56 12.28 -10.90
C ASN A 52 -0.87 13.58 -11.36
N PRO A 53 -0.18 14.34 -10.49
CA PRO A 53 0.44 15.60 -10.92
C PRO A 53 1.52 15.37 -11.99
N ALA A 54 2.24 14.27 -11.91
CA ALA A 54 3.28 13.92 -12.89
C ALA A 54 2.66 13.43 -14.22
N ALA A 55 1.60 12.62 -14.16
CA ALA A 55 0.84 12.22 -15.34
C ALA A 55 0.18 13.43 -16.03
N MET A 56 -0.38 14.38 -15.27
CA MET A 56 -0.92 15.64 -15.79
C MET A 56 0.14 16.46 -16.51
N SER A 57 1.32 16.65 -15.91
CA SER A 57 2.40 17.39 -16.56
C SER A 57 2.86 16.77 -17.87
N CYS A 58 2.67 15.46 -18.05
CA CYS A 58 2.97 14.78 -19.31
C CYS A 58 1.81 14.78 -20.31
N ALA A 59 0.59 14.96 -19.84
CA ALA A 59 -0.57 15.17 -20.69
C ALA A 59 -0.61 16.58 -21.28
N ASP A 60 -0.09 17.58 -20.55
CA ASP A 60 0.01 18.97 -21.01
C ASP A 60 0.99 19.14 -22.18
N GLU A 61 2.01 18.28 -22.27
CA GLU A 61 2.89 18.23 -23.43
C GLU A 61 2.10 17.69 -24.64
N ALA A 62 2.17 18.36 -25.79
CA ALA A 62 1.34 18.06 -26.99
C ALA A 62 1.48 16.61 -27.54
N GLN A 63 2.35 15.79 -26.95
CA GLN A 63 2.54 14.37 -27.20
C GLN A 63 2.37 13.63 -25.85
N LEU A 64 1.13 13.36 -25.44
CA LEU A 64 0.84 12.49 -24.30
C LEU A 64 1.48 11.13 -24.60
N ASP A 65 2.48 10.75 -23.80
CA ASP A 65 3.25 9.51 -23.97
C ASP A 65 3.53 8.91 -22.60
N LEU A 66 2.51 8.30 -22.00
CA LEU A 66 2.62 7.60 -20.73
C LEU A 66 3.12 6.17 -20.96
N THR A 67 4.08 5.76 -20.16
CA THR A 67 4.76 4.48 -20.30
C THR A 67 4.24 3.46 -19.28
N ALA A 68 4.11 2.20 -19.70
CA ALA A 68 3.66 1.10 -18.84
C ALA A 68 4.80 0.53 -17.97
N ASN A 69 5.51 1.40 -17.25
CA ASN A 69 6.70 1.06 -16.47
C ASN A 69 6.42 0.83 -14.98
N GLY A 70 7.44 0.41 -14.23
CA GLY A 70 7.35 0.08 -12.81
C GLY A 70 7.78 1.21 -11.87
N PRO A 71 7.87 0.94 -10.56
CA PRO A 71 8.39 1.90 -9.58
C PRO A 71 9.79 2.42 -9.96
N ALA A 72 10.03 3.70 -9.71
CA ALA A 72 11.26 4.44 -10.03
C ALA A 72 11.56 4.65 -11.52
N ASP A 73 10.72 4.13 -12.42
CA ASP A 73 10.84 4.42 -13.84
C ASP A 73 10.14 5.74 -14.20
N ASN A 74 10.53 6.32 -15.33
CA ASN A 74 9.85 7.50 -15.87
C ASN A 74 8.40 7.15 -16.18
N ILE A 75 7.50 8.07 -15.85
CA ILE A 75 6.08 8.00 -16.20
C ILE A 75 5.93 8.25 -17.70
N CYS A 76 6.79 9.10 -18.26
CA CYS A 76 6.62 9.67 -19.59
C CYS A 76 7.77 9.26 -20.49
N GLY A 77 7.48 8.98 -21.76
CA GLY A 77 8.47 8.50 -22.73
C GLY A 77 9.44 9.59 -23.19
N THR A 78 9.08 10.86 -23.01
CA THR A 78 9.90 12.03 -23.37
C THR A 78 10.65 12.58 -22.16
N THR A 79 11.87 13.07 -22.38
CA THR A 79 12.73 13.64 -21.32
C THR A 79 12.46 15.11 -21.03
N THR A 80 11.37 15.70 -21.56
CA THR A 80 11.04 17.11 -21.36
C THR A 80 10.39 17.38 -20.00
N VAL A 81 9.85 16.34 -19.36
CA VAL A 81 9.18 16.46 -18.06
C VAL A 81 10.13 16.04 -16.93
N GLU A 82 10.71 17.03 -16.25
CA GLU A 82 11.56 16.78 -15.08
C GLU A 82 10.76 16.13 -13.94
N ASN A 83 11.40 15.19 -13.24
CA ASN A 83 10.86 14.50 -12.06
C ASN A 83 9.51 13.75 -12.28
N SER A 84 9.18 13.38 -13.52
CA SER A 84 8.01 12.54 -13.80
C SER A 84 8.34 11.05 -13.63
N VAL A 85 8.43 10.62 -12.37
CA VAL A 85 8.85 9.26 -12.00
C VAL A 85 7.78 8.56 -11.15
N TYR A 86 7.56 7.28 -11.43
CA TYR A 86 6.66 6.42 -10.67
C TYR A 86 7.16 6.24 -9.23
N PRO A 87 6.30 6.40 -8.20
CA PRO A 87 6.72 6.40 -6.80
C PRO A 87 7.26 5.03 -6.39
N THR A 88 8.34 5.05 -5.59
CA THR A 88 8.77 3.84 -4.90
C THR A 88 7.87 3.58 -3.69
N LEU A 89 7.52 2.32 -3.44
CA LEU A 89 6.75 1.95 -2.25
C LEU A 89 7.68 1.62 -1.10
N ALA A 90 7.20 1.90 0.11
CA ALA A 90 7.83 1.37 1.31
C ALA A 90 7.80 -0.17 1.32
N ASN A 91 8.80 -0.76 2.00
CA ASN A 91 8.95 -2.20 2.06
C ASN A 91 7.71 -2.89 2.66
N GLY A 92 7.20 -3.93 1.99
CA GLY A 92 6.09 -4.74 2.46
C GLY A 92 4.69 -4.13 2.26
N VAL A 93 4.56 -3.03 1.52
CA VAL A 93 3.25 -2.47 1.12
C VAL A 93 2.55 -3.42 0.15
N CYS A 94 3.22 -3.82 -0.94
CA CYS A 94 2.76 -4.85 -1.86
C CYS A 94 3.46 -6.18 -1.59
N ASP A 95 2.82 -7.27 -1.96
CA ASP A 95 3.43 -8.59 -2.04
C ASP A 95 4.56 -8.53 -3.08
N GLY A 96 5.79 -8.87 -2.68
CA GLY A 96 6.97 -8.72 -3.53
C GLY A 96 7.47 -7.28 -3.69
N ASN A 97 6.87 -6.31 -2.99
CA ASN A 97 7.24 -4.89 -3.00
C ASN A 97 7.12 -4.17 -4.36
N THR A 98 6.38 -4.74 -5.31
CA THR A 98 6.20 -4.17 -6.65
C THR A 98 4.72 -3.94 -6.95
N TYR A 99 4.45 -3.06 -7.90
CA TYR A 99 3.13 -2.86 -8.51
C TYR A 99 3.31 -2.77 -10.03
N THR A 100 2.23 -3.00 -10.76
CA THR A 100 2.20 -2.84 -12.21
C THR A 100 1.45 -1.57 -12.57
N VAL A 101 1.85 -0.97 -13.69
CA VAL A 101 1.15 0.18 -14.27
C VAL A 101 0.62 -0.16 -15.65
N ALA A 102 -0.60 0.26 -15.93
CA ALA A 102 -1.25 0.12 -17.22
C ALA A 102 -1.88 1.48 -17.61
N PRO A 103 -1.17 2.33 -18.37
CA PRO A 103 -1.78 3.49 -18.98
C PRO A 103 -2.67 3.05 -20.15
N THR A 104 -3.90 3.57 -20.22
CA THR A 104 -4.88 3.16 -21.26
C THR A 104 -5.12 4.24 -22.31
N ASP A 105 -5.10 5.51 -21.90
CA ASP A 105 -5.26 6.65 -22.80
C ASP A 105 -3.97 7.46 -22.79
N ALA A 106 -3.05 7.08 -23.69
CA ALA A 106 -1.74 7.69 -23.89
C ALA A 106 -1.62 8.34 -25.28
N THR A 107 -2.71 8.87 -25.84
CA THR A 107 -2.69 9.54 -27.14
C THR A 107 -3.36 10.90 -27.07
N SER A 108 -2.65 11.94 -27.52
CA SER A 108 -3.01 13.37 -27.46
C SER A 108 -4.33 13.80 -28.13
N ALA A 109 -5.18 12.88 -28.58
CA ALA A 109 -6.37 13.20 -29.37
C ALA A 109 -7.55 13.70 -28.52
N ASP A 110 -7.66 13.25 -27.26
CA ASP A 110 -8.85 13.51 -26.42
C ASP A 110 -8.55 14.28 -25.13
N GLY A 111 -7.29 14.62 -24.85
CA GLY A 111 -6.86 15.36 -23.66
C GLY A 111 -6.99 14.60 -22.33
N GLN A 112 -7.57 13.40 -22.34
CA GLN A 112 -7.73 12.55 -21.16
C GLN A 112 -6.55 11.60 -21.00
N TYR A 113 -6.14 11.37 -19.75
CA TYR A 113 -5.23 10.30 -19.39
C TYR A 113 -5.86 9.34 -18.40
N VAL A 114 -5.48 8.08 -18.51
CA VAL A 114 -5.87 7.00 -17.58
C VAL A 114 -4.62 6.22 -17.19
N VAL A 115 -4.36 6.11 -15.89
CA VAL A 115 -3.28 5.30 -15.33
C VAL A 115 -3.85 4.35 -14.29
N ASP A 116 -3.80 3.05 -14.58
CA ASP A 116 -4.17 2.02 -13.60
C ASP A 116 -2.92 1.48 -12.91
N MET A 117 -2.91 1.53 -11.57
CA MET A 117 -1.87 0.95 -10.74
C MET A 117 -2.42 -0.27 -9.99
N THR A 118 -1.75 -1.41 -10.12
CA THR A 118 -2.18 -2.66 -9.46
C THR A 118 -1.13 -3.19 -8.50
N CYS A 119 -1.51 -3.38 -7.24
CA CYS A 119 -0.69 -3.93 -6.16
C CYS A 119 -1.36 -5.16 -5.56
N THR A 120 -0.63 -6.26 -5.42
CA THR A 120 -1.13 -7.46 -4.74
C THR A 120 -0.90 -7.33 -3.24
N ILE A 121 -1.92 -7.53 -2.41
CA ILE A 121 -1.83 -7.49 -0.95
C ILE A 121 -2.46 -8.77 -0.39
N ALA A 122 -1.67 -9.56 0.33
CA ALA A 122 -2.12 -10.84 0.88
C ALA A 122 -2.78 -11.75 -0.17
N GLY A 123 -2.16 -11.85 -1.35
CA GLY A 123 -2.60 -12.67 -2.48
C GLY A 123 -3.77 -12.09 -3.27
N THR A 124 -4.23 -10.88 -2.94
CA THR A 124 -5.36 -10.24 -3.63
C THR A 124 -4.91 -8.99 -4.38
N ALA A 125 -5.13 -8.94 -5.70
CA ALA A 125 -4.85 -7.75 -6.51
C ALA A 125 -5.79 -6.59 -6.12
N ARG A 126 -5.22 -5.42 -5.84
CA ARG A 126 -5.90 -4.16 -5.53
C ARG A 126 -5.52 -3.14 -6.59
N LEU A 127 -6.52 -2.59 -7.26
CA LEU A 127 -6.35 -1.59 -8.31
C LEU A 127 -6.56 -0.18 -7.74
N VAL A 128 -5.86 0.80 -8.29
CA VAL A 128 -6.14 2.22 -8.13
C VAL A 128 -6.17 2.81 -9.53
N HIS A 129 -7.31 3.36 -9.90
CA HIS A 129 -7.59 4.00 -11.17
C HIS A 129 -7.37 5.50 -11.04
N CYS A 130 -6.45 6.05 -11.81
CA CYS A 130 -6.08 7.47 -11.78
C CYS A 130 -6.44 8.14 -13.10
N THR A 131 -7.17 9.25 -13.00
CA THR A 131 -7.60 10.11 -14.12
C THR A 131 -7.30 11.57 -13.78
N GLU A 132 -7.55 12.47 -14.74
CA GLU A 132 -7.49 13.92 -14.55
C GLU A 132 -8.32 14.43 -13.35
N SER A 133 -9.43 13.74 -13.05
CA SER A 133 -10.34 14.12 -11.97
C SER A 133 -9.88 13.66 -10.58
N GLY A 134 -8.88 12.79 -10.50
CA GLY A 134 -8.41 12.16 -9.26
C GLY A 134 -8.17 10.66 -9.40
N CYS A 135 -7.74 10.04 -8.30
CA CYS A 135 -7.57 8.59 -8.21
C CYS A 135 -8.66 7.95 -7.34
N THR A 136 -9.23 6.85 -7.82
CA THR A 136 -10.22 6.02 -7.12
C THR A 136 -9.71 4.58 -7.00
N PRO A 137 -10.03 3.88 -5.89
CA PRO A 137 -9.60 2.50 -5.67
C PRO A 137 -10.55 1.45 -6.26
#